data_AF-A0A379DCQ5-F1
#
_entry.id   AF-A0A379DCQ5-F1
#
_cell.length_a   1.000
_cell.length_b   1.000
_cell.length_c   1.000
_cell.angle_alpha   90.00
_cell.angle_beta   90.00
_cell.angle_gamma   90.00
#
_symmetry.space_group_name_H-M   'P 1'
#
loop_
_entity.id
_entity.type
_entity.pdbx_description
1 polymer ?
#
loop_
_entity_poly.entity_id
_entity_poly.type
_entity_poly.pdbx_seq_one_letter_code
_entity_poly.pdbx_strand_id
1 'polypeptide(L)'
;MNSGQTKTIFFTDAPKEGFEIDPIIGYEFTKDDLAKKEKEITVKNKGKEQKYKVQITEQENLTPAKVVIKDKKDGKEIFELKWKQNEWTDQKGQIFKKGIIGTIPTKYNSSKISDFDIKVYNLEGKEINILDAEKTVYSVIKKERGFFQVHFKAKYDDVSNYAMWSVGFKDAIKDEDNIVGKDNAGGKAKVIDKVPTRVVLRDKTDNTVVKEFTWKKEKFEESGTISKPKQSIPVKYKDLKEDTFKIEVFNESNQSIDDVVEEVKVVNAGKMKNLTINFKTDKYAASYLMIFFTNFEEQEKSVNEKQGNSQVNYFGEAPCEDIIAKFNFTQKVKVVVGDDGRIESVTDNNTDRGSQNAIYWTVYENHENGLKKYKGKDLDGVKAMKTDKDGVDSVSGATVTSKSVQQAVIKALESKNQKNK
;
A
#
# COMPACT_ATOMS: atom_id res chain seq x y z
N MET A 1 72.35 -38.20 -11.32
CA MET A 1 71.62 -36.93 -11.11
C MET A 1 70.17 -37.29 -10.85
N ASN A 2 69.76 -37.40 -9.59
CA ASN A 2 68.35 -37.62 -9.27
C ASN A 2 67.63 -36.29 -9.49
N SER A 3 66.93 -36.18 -10.62
CA SER A 3 65.95 -35.12 -10.85
C SER A 3 64.97 -35.17 -9.69
N GLY A 4 65.10 -34.23 -8.74
CA GLY A 4 64.22 -34.17 -7.58
C GLY A 4 62.79 -34.06 -8.08
N GLN A 5 62.00 -35.11 -7.86
CA GLN A 5 60.58 -35.07 -8.14
C GLN A 5 59.96 -34.05 -7.20
N THR A 6 59.59 -32.89 -7.75
CA THR A 6 58.79 -31.90 -7.04
C THR A 6 57.37 -32.45 -6.91
N LYS A 7 56.95 -32.81 -5.69
CA LYS A 7 55.57 -33.17 -5.38
C LYS A 7 54.86 -31.92 -4.86
N THR A 8 53.86 -31.45 -5.58
CA THR A 8 52.94 -30.41 -5.09
C THR A 8 51.92 -31.07 -4.18
N ILE A 9 51.77 -30.55 -2.96
CA ILE A 9 50.76 -30.98 -1.99
C ILE A 9 49.88 -29.79 -1.63
N PHE A 10 48.58 -30.03 -1.48
CA PHE A 10 47.70 -29.02 -0.91
C PHE A 10 48.01 -28.86 0.58
N PHE A 11 47.95 -27.63 1.08
CA PHE A 11 48.21 -27.33 2.49
C PHE A 11 47.30 -28.15 3.43
N THR A 12 46.04 -28.37 3.03
CA THR A 12 45.04 -29.20 3.74
C THR A 12 45.41 -30.69 3.83
N ASP A 13 46.23 -31.19 2.91
CA ASP A 13 46.64 -32.58 2.87
C ASP A 13 48.04 -32.82 3.45
N ALA A 14 48.78 -31.76 3.79
CA ALA A 14 50.16 -31.88 4.28
C ALA A 14 50.30 -32.76 5.54
N PRO A 15 49.37 -32.75 6.52
CA PRO A 15 49.44 -33.67 7.66
C PRO A 15 49.36 -35.15 7.26
N LYS A 16 48.58 -35.49 6.23
CA LYS A 16 48.47 -36.87 5.72
C LYS A 16 49.78 -37.34 5.07
N GLU A 17 50.61 -36.40 4.64
CA GLU A 17 51.91 -36.61 3.99
C GLU A 17 53.08 -36.47 4.99
N GLY A 18 52.80 -36.39 6.30
CA GLY A 18 53.81 -36.34 7.37
C GLY A 18 54.43 -34.96 7.60
N PHE A 19 53.76 -33.89 7.18
CA PHE A 19 54.15 -32.53 7.53
C PHE A 19 53.44 -32.07 8.82
N GLU A 20 54.19 -31.47 9.73
CA GLU A 20 53.67 -30.77 10.90
C GLU A 20 53.44 -29.29 10.55
N ILE A 21 52.32 -28.73 10.97
CA ILE A 21 51.95 -27.33 10.69
C ILE A 21 51.61 -26.63 12.01
N ASP A 22 52.16 -25.43 12.18
CA ASP A 22 51.86 -24.54 13.31
C ASP A 22 51.58 -23.11 12.80
N PRO A 23 50.40 -22.53 13.09
CA PRO A 23 49.28 -23.12 13.81
C PRO A 23 48.62 -24.26 13.03
N ILE A 24 47.95 -25.16 13.75
CA ILE A 24 47.29 -26.35 13.17
C ILE A 24 46.28 -25.97 12.09
N ILE A 25 46.01 -26.90 11.17
CA ILE A 25 44.95 -26.73 10.17
C ILE A 25 43.60 -26.56 10.88
N GLY A 26 42.86 -25.52 10.50
CA GLY A 26 41.61 -25.14 11.17
C GLY A 26 41.79 -24.16 12.33
N TYR A 27 42.99 -23.60 12.53
CA TYR A 27 43.21 -22.54 13.50
C TYR A 27 42.32 -21.32 13.22
N GLU A 28 41.56 -20.92 14.23
CA GLU A 28 40.78 -19.68 14.23
C GLU A 28 41.67 -18.52 14.69
N PHE A 29 41.83 -17.51 13.83
CA PHE A 29 42.63 -16.32 14.15
C PHE A 29 42.00 -15.54 15.31
N THR A 30 42.83 -15.12 16.25
CA THR A 30 42.40 -14.41 17.45
C THR A 30 42.45 -12.89 17.26
N LYS A 31 41.84 -12.14 18.18
CA LYS A 31 41.96 -10.67 18.23
C LYS A 31 43.41 -10.19 18.36
N ASP A 32 44.25 -10.96 19.05
CA ASP A 32 45.68 -10.64 19.20
C ASP A 32 46.44 -10.82 17.88
N ASP A 33 46.09 -11.82 17.08
CA ASP A 33 46.67 -12.01 15.75
C ASP A 33 46.26 -10.87 14.82
N LEU A 34 45.00 -10.45 14.90
CA LEU A 34 44.50 -9.31 14.16
C LEU A 34 45.21 -8.00 14.53
N ALA A 35 45.44 -7.75 15.82
CA ALA A 35 46.18 -6.57 16.27
C ALA A 35 47.61 -6.50 15.70
N LYS A 36 48.24 -7.67 15.46
CA LYS A 36 49.58 -7.79 14.87
C LYS A 36 49.60 -7.66 13.35
N LYS A 37 48.45 -7.75 12.68
CA LYS A 37 48.26 -7.72 11.21
C LYS A 37 49.00 -8.79 10.41
N GLU A 38 49.75 -9.67 11.06
CA GLU A 38 50.45 -10.79 10.44
C GLU A 38 50.55 -11.96 11.40
N LYS A 39 50.60 -13.17 10.85
CA LYS A 39 50.87 -14.42 11.57
C LYS A 39 51.86 -15.25 10.80
N GLU A 40 52.77 -15.88 11.53
CA GLU A 40 53.71 -16.84 10.97
C GLU A 40 53.09 -18.25 10.98
N ILE A 41 53.15 -18.92 9.82
CA ILE A 41 52.83 -20.33 9.65
C ILE A 41 54.15 -21.07 9.44
N THR A 42 54.42 -22.07 10.26
CA THR A 42 55.58 -22.93 10.15
C THR A 42 55.15 -24.30 9.64
N VAL A 43 55.81 -24.78 8.60
CA VAL A 43 55.64 -26.13 8.05
C VAL A 43 56.94 -26.90 8.30
N LYS A 44 56.84 -28.05 8.97
CA LYS A 44 57.99 -28.90 9.31
C LYS A 44 57.83 -30.29 8.71
N ASN A 45 58.92 -30.86 8.21
CA ASN A 45 58.99 -32.26 7.80
C ASN A 45 60.42 -32.77 7.99
N LYS A 46 60.58 -33.89 8.71
CA LYS A 46 61.88 -34.55 8.94
C LYS A 46 62.98 -33.59 9.41
N GLY A 47 62.66 -32.71 10.36
CA GLY A 47 63.60 -31.76 10.96
C GLY A 47 63.94 -30.53 10.11
N LYS A 48 63.36 -30.38 8.91
CA LYS A 48 63.44 -29.14 8.12
C LYS A 48 62.20 -28.30 8.36
N GLU A 49 62.37 -26.99 8.50
CA GLU A 49 61.27 -26.04 8.66
C GLU A 49 61.26 -24.98 7.56
N GLN A 50 60.06 -24.55 7.19
CA GLN A 50 59.82 -23.42 6.32
C GLN A 50 58.75 -22.53 6.95
N LYS A 51 59.01 -21.22 6.98
CA LYS A 51 58.13 -20.23 7.58
C LYS A 51 57.47 -19.38 6.50
N TYR A 52 56.19 -19.07 6.69
CA TYR A 52 55.37 -18.24 5.82
C TYR A 52 54.69 -17.17 6.66
N LYS A 53 54.78 -15.91 6.25
CA LYS A 53 53.99 -14.85 6.86
C LYS A 53 52.68 -14.69 6.11
N VAL A 54 51.57 -14.82 6.82
CA VAL A 54 50.24 -14.48 6.31
C VAL A 54 49.82 -13.12 6.86
N GLN A 55 49.28 -12.28 5.99
CA GLN A 55 48.69 -11.00 6.40
C GLN A 55 47.31 -11.27 6.98
N ILE A 56 47.06 -10.73 8.17
CA ILE A 56 45.78 -10.78 8.85
C ILE A 56 45.18 -9.39 8.77
N THR A 57 44.02 -9.31 8.15
CA THR A 57 43.23 -8.09 8.12
C THR A 57 41.95 -8.34 8.87
N GLU A 58 41.44 -7.29 9.52
CA GLU A 58 40.10 -7.37 10.09
C GLU A 58 39.21 -7.51 8.88
N GLN A 59 38.53 -8.64 8.79
CA GLN A 59 37.50 -8.76 7.79
C GLN A 59 36.47 -7.70 8.19
N GLU A 60 36.41 -6.61 7.41
CA GLU A 60 35.44 -5.56 7.64
C GLU A 60 34.09 -6.22 7.85
N ASN A 61 33.34 -5.82 8.88
CA ASN A 61 32.01 -6.37 9.07
C ASN A 61 31.21 -6.03 7.80
N LEU A 62 31.07 -6.99 6.90
CA LEU A 62 30.42 -6.79 5.61
C LEU A 62 28.91 -6.98 5.72
N THR A 63 28.38 -7.23 6.92
CA THR A 63 26.94 -7.38 7.15
C THR A 63 26.25 -6.07 6.75
N PRO A 64 25.46 -6.09 5.65
CA PRO A 64 24.72 -4.90 5.22
C PRO A 64 23.75 -4.44 6.31
N ALA A 65 23.81 -3.15 6.63
CA ALA A 65 22.93 -2.50 7.60
C ALA A 65 22.14 -1.35 7.01
N LYS A 66 22.64 -0.75 5.93
CA LYS A 66 21.97 0.36 5.26
C LYS A 66 22.26 0.36 3.76
N VAL A 67 21.27 0.67 2.94
CA VAL A 67 21.45 0.94 1.52
C VAL A 67 20.81 2.26 1.15
N VAL A 68 21.53 3.03 0.33
CA VAL A 68 21.10 4.34 -0.16
C VAL A 68 21.11 4.31 -1.67
N ILE A 69 20.00 4.75 -2.28
CA ILE A 69 19.85 4.92 -3.72
C ILE A 69 19.75 6.42 -4.00
N LYS A 70 20.60 6.91 -4.91
CA LYS A 70 20.62 8.29 -5.36
C LYS A 70 20.41 8.37 -6.86
N ASP A 71 19.82 9.47 -7.32
CA ASP A 71 19.81 9.81 -8.73
C ASP A 71 21.23 10.15 -9.16
N LYS A 72 21.75 9.47 -10.19
CA LYS A 72 23.13 9.66 -10.62
C LYS A 72 23.36 11.02 -11.27
N LYS A 73 22.32 11.67 -11.80
CA LYS A 73 22.44 12.96 -12.50
C LYS A 73 22.57 14.12 -11.53
N ASP A 74 21.75 14.15 -10.48
CA ASP A 74 21.69 15.27 -9.53
C ASP A 74 22.20 14.91 -8.12
N GLY A 75 22.52 13.63 -7.87
CA GLY A 75 23.04 13.14 -6.60
C GLY A 75 21.99 13.10 -5.47
N LYS A 76 20.72 13.41 -5.77
CA LYS A 76 19.66 13.46 -4.77
C LYS A 76 19.31 12.06 -4.29
N GLU A 77 19.17 11.92 -2.98
CA GLU A 77 18.68 10.67 -2.38
C GLU A 77 17.23 10.40 -2.78
N ILE A 78 17.03 9.20 -3.33
CA ILE A 78 15.74 8.71 -3.79
C ILE A 78 15.12 7.84 -2.71
N PHE A 79 15.92 6.98 -2.10
CA PHE A 79 15.44 5.98 -1.17
C PHE A 79 16.56 5.50 -0.23
N GLU A 80 16.21 5.28 1.03
CA GLU A 80 17.07 4.68 2.04
C GLU A 80 16.38 3.46 2.66
N LEU A 81 17.17 2.39 2.83
CA LEU A 81 16.76 1.21 3.55
C LEU A 81 17.72 0.90 4.70
N LYS A 82 17.17 0.49 5.86
CA LYS A 82 17.93 0.08 7.05
C LYS A 82 17.49 -1.30 7.56
N TRP A 83 18.45 -2.02 8.11
CA TRP A 83 18.25 -3.30 8.80
C TRP A 83 18.76 -3.25 10.24
N LYS A 84 18.16 -4.06 11.10
CA LYS A 84 18.70 -4.33 12.44
C LYS A 84 19.53 -5.62 12.41
N GLN A 85 20.55 -5.71 13.27
CA GLN A 85 21.43 -6.89 13.32
C GLN A 85 20.65 -8.19 13.59
N ASN A 86 19.61 -8.12 14.41
CA ASN A 86 18.75 -9.27 14.73
C ASN A 86 17.74 -9.64 13.62
N GLU A 87 17.72 -8.92 12.49
CA GLU A 87 16.94 -9.31 11.29
C GLU A 87 17.71 -10.32 10.42
N TRP A 88 19.02 -10.53 10.65
CA TRP A 88 19.79 -11.61 10.05
C TRP A 88 19.47 -12.90 10.81
N THR A 89 18.32 -13.51 10.51
CA THR A 89 17.74 -14.58 11.35
C THR A 89 17.89 -16.00 10.81
N ASP A 90 18.42 -16.21 9.60
CA ASP A 90 18.61 -17.57 9.10
C ASP A 90 20.07 -18.03 9.19
N GLN A 91 20.25 -19.32 9.44
CA GLN A 91 21.56 -19.99 9.50
C GLN A 91 22.29 -19.98 8.14
N LYS A 92 21.73 -19.34 7.12
CA LYS A 92 22.25 -19.24 5.76
C LYS A 92 22.68 -17.81 5.40
N GLY A 93 22.66 -16.90 6.39
CA GLY A 93 22.98 -15.48 6.27
C GLY A 93 22.23 -14.76 5.15
N GLN A 94 20.92 -14.98 5.07
CA GLN A 94 20.03 -14.30 4.13
C GLN A 94 19.09 -13.38 4.90
N ILE A 95 18.89 -12.17 4.37
CA ILE A 95 17.78 -11.32 4.78
C ILE A 95 16.80 -11.18 3.63
N PHE A 96 15.59 -11.64 3.92
CA PHE A 96 14.41 -11.34 3.13
C PHE A 96 13.56 -10.34 3.87
N LYS A 97 13.55 -9.10 3.39
CA LYS A 97 12.66 -8.09 3.95
C LYS A 97 11.48 -7.89 3.00
N LYS A 98 10.44 -8.69 3.25
CA LYS A 98 9.16 -8.61 2.55
C LYS A 98 8.39 -7.37 3.00
N GLY A 99 7.69 -6.71 2.07
CA GLY A 99 6.75 -5.64 2.41
C GLY A 99 7.35 -4.28 2.76
N ILE A 100 8.61 -4.00 2.41
CA ILE A 100 9.11 -2.63 2.53
C ILE A 100 8.65 -1.81 1.35
N ILE A 101 7.64 -0.99 1.60
CA ILE A 101 7.08 -0.02 0.67
C ILE A 101 7.94 1.24 0.73
N GLY A 102 9.12 1.17 0.10
CA GLY A 102 9.75 2.37 -0.40
C GLY A 102 9.05 2.82 -1.66
N THR A 103 8.66 4.09 -1.76
CA THR A 103 8.10 4.62 -3.01
C THR A 103 9.19 5.34 -3.77
N ILE A 104 9.64 4.75 -4.88
CA ILE A 104 10.50 5.46 -5.83
C ILE A 104 9.61 6.38 -6.68
N PRO A 105 9.97 7.66 -6.90
CA PRO A 105 9.23 8.57 -7.76
C PRO A 105 9.03 8.01 -9.17
N THR A 106 7.85 8.22 -9.73
CA THR A 106 7.42 7.59 -11.00
C THR A 106 8.18 8.10 -12.22
N LYS A 107 8.86 9.25 -12.11
CA LYS A 107 9.82 9.74 -13.11
C LYS A 107 10.94 8.72 -13.43
N TYR A 108 11.18 7.76 -12.54
CA TYR A 108 12.20 6.72 -12.70
C TYR A 108 11.68 5.42 -13.34
N ASN A 109 10.40 5.35 -13.74
CA ASN A 109 9.78 4.14 -14.31
C ASN A 109 10.45 3.63 -15.59
N SER A 110 11.19 4.48 -16.29
CA SER A 110 11.93 4.16 -17.53
C SER A 110 13.45 4.17 -17.36
N SER A 111 13.93 4.40 -16.14
CA SER A 111 15.36 4.46 -15.82
C SER A 111 16.01 3.09 -15.81
N LYS A 112 17.27 3.05 -16.23
CA LYS A 112 18.15 1.87 -16.12
C LYS A 112 18.86 1.89 -14.77
N ILE A 113 19.37 0.74 -14.34
CA ILE A 113 20.19 0.63 -13.12
C ILE A 113 21.37 1.61 -13.13
N SER A 114 21.94 1.86 -14.31
CA SER A 114 23.04 2.80 -14.53
C SER A 114 22.71 4.26 -14.24
N ASP A 115 21.42 4.60 -14.13
CA ASP A 115 20.94 5.94 -13.84
C ASP A 115 20.91 6.23 -12.33
N PHE A 116 21.25 5.24 -11.51
CA PHE A 116 21.31 5.35 -10.05
C PHE A 116 22.75 5.20 -9.55
N ASP A 117 23.04 5.88 -8.45
CA ASP A 117 24.19 5.60 -7.59
C ASP A 117 23.69 4.83 -6.35
N ILE A 118 24.25 3.64 -6.12
CA ILE A 118 23.79 2.72 -5.08
C ILE A 118 24.95 2.43 -4.15
N LYS A 119 24.78 2.79 -2.88
CA LYS A 119 25.79 2.60 -1.85
C LYS A 119 25.25 1.74 -0.73
N VAL A 120 26.05 0.76 -0.33
CA VAL A 120 25.75 -0.15 0.79
C VAL A 120 26.68 0.20 1.94
N TYR A 121 26.16 0.19 3.15
CA TYR A 121 26.92 0.47 4.36
C TYR A 121 26.71 -0.66 5.36
N ASN A 122 27.76 -0.97 6.10
CA ASN A 122 27.70 -1.90 7.21
C ASN A 122 27.11 -1.26 8.48
N LEU A 123 27.03 -2.04 9.57
CA LEU A 123 26.53 -1.58 10.88
C LEU A 123 27.32 -0.41 11.46
N GLU A 124 28.59 -0.28 11.09
CA GLU A 124 29.48 0.80 11.53
C GLU A 124 29.36 2.06 10.64
N GLY A 125 28.50 2.02 9.62
CA GLY A 125 28.30 3.11 8.67
C GLY A 125 29.41 3.23 7.63
N LYS A 126 30.32 2.25 7.55
CA LYS A 126 31.37 2.19 6.52
C LYS A 126 30.78 1.69 5.21
N GLU A 127 31.13 2.36 4.11
CA GLU A 127 30.72 1.97 2.77
C GLU A 127 31.36 0.62 2.40
N ILE A 128 30.53 -0.37 2.10
CA ILE A 128 30.97 -1.67 1.63
C ILE A 128 31.27 -1.52 0.13
N ASN A 129 32.53 -1.76 -0.24
CA ASN A 129 32.94 -1.69 -1.64
C ASN A 129 32.49 -2.99 -2.36
N ILE A 130 31.39 -2.91 -3.10
CA ILE A 130 30.70 -4.06 -3.73
C ILE A 130 31.52 -4.68 -4.88
N LEU A 131 32.68 -4.12 -5.22
CA LEU A 131 33.50 -4.53 -6.35
C LEU A 131 34.19 -5.90 -6.18
N ASP A 132 34.38 -6.38 -4.94
CA ASP A 132 35.08 -7.64 -4.64
C ASP A 132 34.14 -8.83 -4.36
N ALA A 133 32.83 -8.59 -4.34
CA ALA A 133 31.83 -9.66 -4.39
C ALA A 133 31.65 -10.07 -5.85
N GLU A 134 31.88 -11.35 -6.20
CA GLU A 134 31.64 -11.93 -7.54
C GLU A 134 30.42 -11.27 -8.21
N LYS A 135 30.70 -10.42 -9.20
CA LYS A 135 29.78 -9.48 -9.83
C LYS A 135 28.55 -10.21 -10.38
N THR A 136 27.51 -10.32 -9.57
CA THR A 136 26.17 -10.67 -10.05
C THR A 136 25.14 -9.89 -9.24
N VAL A 137 25.15 -8.56 -9.42
CA VAL A 137 23.98 -7.76 -9.12
C VAL A 137 22.97 -8.05 -10.24
N TYR A 138 22.10 -9.04 -10.03
CA TYR A 138 20.93 -9.23 -10.88
C TYR A 138 19.89 -8.15 -10.52
N SER A 139 20.10 -6.93 -11.00
CA SER A 139 19.02 -5.94 -11.01
C SER A 139 18.09 -6.26 -12.17
N VAL A 140 17.11 -7.13 -11.93
CA VAL A 140 16.04 -7.34 -12.89
C VAL A 140 15.06 -6.18 -12.74
N ILE A 141 15.31 -5.06 -13.43
CA ILE A 141 14.28 -4.05 -13.68
C ILE A 141 13.36 -4.66 -14.74
N LYS A 142 12.42 -5.49 -14.30
CA LYS A 142 11.33 -5.93 -15.18
C LYS A 142 10.39 -4.76 -15.34
N LYS A 143 10.44 -4.12 -16.53
CA LYS A 143 9.54 -3.06 -17.00
C LYS A 143 8.06 -3.35 -16.73
N GLU A 144 7.70 -4.63 -16.64
CA GLU A 144 6.34 -5.13 -16.49
C GLU A 144 5.87 -5.24 -15.04
N ARG A 145 6.77 -5.24 -14.03
CA ARG A 145 6.44 -5.53 -12.63
C ARG A 145 6.85 -4.46 -11.61
N GLY A 146 7.44 -3.36 -12.07
CA GLY A 146 7.60 -2.18 -11.24
C GLY A 146 8.48 -2.32 -10.00
N PHE A 147 9.37 -3.32 -9.92
CA PHE A 147 10.23 -3.51 -8.75
C PHE A 147 11.71 -3.34 -9.05
N PHE A 148 12.42 -2.80 -8.06
CA PHE A 148 13.87 -2.71 -8.02
C PHE A 148 14.42 -3.76 -7.07
N GLN A 149 15.26 -4.66 -7.57
CA GLN A 149 15.87 -5.73 -6.80
C GLN A 149 17.38 -5.57 -6.80
N VAL A 150 18.00 -5.71 -5.64
CA VAL A 150 19.46 -5.72 -5.52
C VAL A 150 19.89 -6.95 -4.76
N HIS A 151 20.89 -7.64 -5.32
CA HIS A 151 21.53 -8.81 -4.72
C HIS A 151 22.97 -8.45 -4.39
N PHE A 152 23.41 -8.84 -3.20
CA PHE A 152 24.82 -8.75 -2.80
C PHE A 152 25.22 -10.12 -2.35
N LYS A 153 26.39 -10.58 -2.79
CA LYS A 153 26.95 -11.84 -2.31
C LYS A 153 28.11 -11.48 -1.39
N ALA A 154 27.87 -11.45 -0.09
CA ALA A 154 28.97 -11.37 0.86
C ALA A 154 29.55 -12.78 0.98
N LYS A 155 30.75 -13.00 0.47
CA LYS A 155 31.44 -14.28 0.55
C LYS A 155 31.97 -14.43 1.99
N TYR A 156 31.12 -14.95 2.85
CA TYR A 156 31.53 -15.54 4.12
C TYR A 156 31.52 -17.06 3.83
N ASP A 157 32.54 -17.79 4.28
CA ASP A 157 32.45 -19.22 4.60
C ASP A 157 31.62 -20.16 3.69
N ASP A 158 31.90 -20.33 2.39
CA ASP A 158 31.19 -21.29 1.49
C ASP A 158 29.64 -21.17 1.45
N VAL A 159 29.06 -20.24 2.21
CA VAL A 159 27.63 -19.96 2.34
C VAL A 159 27.39 -18.60 1.72
N SER A 160 26.62 -18.58 0.64
CA SER A 160 26.30 -17.33 -0.06
C SER A 160 25.34 -16.50 0.78
N ASN A 161 25.87 -15.49 1.47
CA ASN A 161 25.05 -14.52 2.18
C ASN A 161 24.52 -13.49 1.20
N TYR A 162 23.20 -13.35 1.11
CA TYR A 162 22.58 -12.33 0.27
C TYR A 162 21.42 -11.62 0.95
N ALA A 163 21.39 -10.30 0.75
CA ALA A 163 20.21 -9.49 1.02
C ALA A 163 19.39 -9.39 -0.26
N MET A 164 18.10 -9.71 -0.17
CA MET A 164 17.15 -9.53 -1.26
C MET A 164 16.02 -8.62 -0.79
N TRP A 165 15.77 -7.56 -1.54
CA TRP A 165 14.60 -6.72 -1.35
C TRP A 165 14.02 -6.29 -2.69
N SER A 166 12.76 -5.87 -2.67
CA SER A 166 12.02 -5.38 -3.82
C SER A 166 11.42 -4.03 -3.46
N VAL A 167 11.77 -2.99 -4.21
CA VAL A 167 11.19 -1.65 -4.03
C VAL A 167 10.24 -1.36 -5.19
N GLY A 168 8.98 -1.08 -4.90
CA GLY A 168 7.98 -0.77 -5.93
C GLY A 168 7.98 0.71 -6.32
N PHE A 169 7.69 1.04 -7.59
CA PHE A 169 7.36 2.41 -7.95
C PHE A 169 5.92 2.74 -7.52
N LYS A 170 5.68 4.00 -7.12
CA LYS A 170 4.39 4.45 -6.56
C LYS A 170 3.15 4.08 -7.42
N ASP A 171 3.31 4.00 -8.74
CA ASP A 171 2.23 3.64 -9.68
C ASP A 171 2.39 2.22 -10.27
N ALA A 172 3.47 1.52 -9.95
CA ALA A 172 3.79 0.19 -10.48
C ALA A 172 3.54 -0.94 -9.47
N ILE A 173 3.23 -0.59 -8.21
CA ILE A 173 2.57 -1.51 -7.28
C ILE A 173 1.09 -1.56 -7.68
N LYS A 174 0.80 -2.32 -8.73
CA LYS A 174 -0.50 -2.96 -8.89
C LYS A 174 -0.46 -4.18 -7.99
N ASP A 175 -1.43 -4.31 -7.09
CA ASP A 175 -1.42 -5.26 -5.95
C ASP A 175 -1.46 -6.77 -6.33
N GLU A 176 -0.93 -7.18 -7.49
CA GLU A 176 -0.83 -8.59 -7.91
C GLU A 176 0.40 -8.99 -8.73
N ASP A 177 1.46 -8.17 -8.86
CA ASP A 177 2.74 -8.74 -9.28
C ASP A 177 3.45 -9.43 -8.12
N ASN A 178 3.01 -10.66 -7.86
CA ASN A 178 3.88 -11.83 -7.84
C ASN A 178 5.38 -11.52 -7.67
N ILE A 179 5.80 -11.19 -6.44
CA ILE A 179 7.16 -11.53 -6.00
C ILE A 179 7.12 -13.02 -5.64
N VAL A 180 7.04 -13.84 -6.69
CA VAL A 180 7.50 -15.22 -6.64
C VAL A 180 9.02 -15.14 -6.63
N GLY A 181 9.61 -14.94 -5.45
CA GLY A 181 10.75 -15.78 -5.16
C GLY A 181 10.17 -17.18 -5.03
N LYS A 182 10.45 -18.08 -5.98
CA LYS A 182 10.12 -19.49 -5.81
C LYS A 182 10.87 -19.93 -4.55
N ASP A 183 10.20 -19.99 -3.42
CA ASP A 183 10.59 -20.92 -2.38
C ASP A 183 10.16 -22.32 -2.85
N ASN A 184 11.03 -23.30 -2.69
CA ASN A 184 10.73 -24.72 -2.96
C ASN A 184 9.75 -25.31 -1.92
N ALA A 185 8.83 -24.50 -1.35
CA ALA A 185 8.05 -24.87 -0.18
C ALA A 185 6.59 -24.40 -0.24
N GLY A 186 5.89 -24.68 -1.35
CA GLY A 186 4.48 -25.11 -1.34
C GLY A 186 3.40 -24.28 -0.63
N GLY A 187 3.59 -22.99 -0.36
CA GLY A 187 2.57 -22.14 0.26
C GLY A 187 1.47 -21.74 -0.76
N LYS A 188 0.22 -22.17 -0.55
CA LYS A 188 -0.93 -21.72 -1.36
C LYS A 188 -1.29 -20.27 -0.96
N ALA A 189 -1.12 -19.33 -1.89
CA ALA A 189 -1.45 -17.91 -1.70
C ALA A 189 -2.97 -17.66 -1.72
N LYS A 190 -3.40 -16.63 -1.00
CA LYS A 190 -4.80 -16.15 -0.95
C LYS A 190 -5.05 -15.24 -2.16
N VAL A 191 -5.96 -15.66 -3.03
CA VAL A 191 -6.37 -14.94 -4.26
C VAL A 191 -7.06 -13.63 -3.87
N ILE A 192 -6.65 -12.50 -4.45
CA ILE A 192 -7.34 -11.22 -4.28
C ILE A 192 -8.55 -11.21 -5.23
N ASP A 193 -9.69 -10.86 -4.66
CA ASP A 193 -10.94 -10.79 -5.40
C ASP A 193 -10.99 -9.50 -6.24
N LYS A 194 -10.98 -9.65 -7.57
CA LYS A 194 -11.04 -8.54 -8.54
C LYS A 194 -12.46 -8.13 -8.92
N VAL A 195 -13.48 -8.62 -8.22
CA VAL A 195 -14.85 -8.18 -8.47
C VAL A 195 -15.06 -6.79 -7.87
N PRO A 196 -15.35 -5.76 -8.69
CA PRO A 196 -15.60 -4.43 -8.17
C PRO A 196 -16.94 -4.39 -7.45
N THR A 197 -16.97 -3.73 -6.31
CA THR A 197 -18.19 -3.47 -5.51
C THR A 197 -18.35 -2.01 -5.16
N ARG A 198 -17.31 -1.20 -5.37
CA ARG A 198 -17.30 0.23 -5.04
C ARG A 198 -16.48 1.04 -6.02
N VAL A 199 -16.98 2.20 -6.44
CA VAL A 199 -16.29 3.17 -7.31
C VAL A 199 -16.43 4.57 -6.75
N VAL A 200 -15.32 5.29 -6.65
CA VAL A 200 -15.27 6.70 -6.24
C VAL A 200 -14.83 7.55 -7.41
N LEU A 201 -15.61 8.59 -7.73
CA LEU A 201 -15.24 9.65 -8.66
C LEU A 201 -14.65 10.79 -7.85
N ARG A 202 -13.41 11.16 -8.14
CA ARG A 202 -12.76 12.35 -7.58
C ARG A 202 -12.51 13.39 -8.66
N ASP A 203 -12.65 14.66 -8.32
CA ASP A 203 -12.24 15.75 -9.20
C ASP A 203 -10.74 15.59 -9.47
N LYS A 204 -10.34 15.57 -10.74
CA LYS A 204 -8.94 15.35 -11.11
C LYS A 204 -8.03 16.50 -10.67
N THR A 205 -8.56 17.70 -10.48
CA THR A 205 -7.78 18.91 -10.20
C THR A 205 -7.44 19.06 -8.72
N ASP A 206 -8.41 18.82 -7.84
CA ASP A 206 -8.26 19.02 -6.40
C ASP A 206 -8.45 17.74 -5.57
N ASN A 207 -8.68 16.60 -6.23
CA ASN A 207 -8.84 15.27 -5.63
C ASN A 207 -10.04 15.14 -4.67
N THR A 208 -10.97 16.11 -4.69
CA THR A 208 -12.20 16.08 -3.88
C THR A 208 -13.13 14.95 -4.34
N VAL A 209 -13.81 14.29 -3.40
CA VAL A 209 -14.80 13.26 -3.75
C VAL A 209 -16.02 13.93 -4.34
N VAL A 210 -16.32 13.60 -5.60
CA VAL A 210 -17.49 14.09 -6.33
C VAL A 210 -18.67 13.16 -6.11
N LYS A 211 -18.44 11.86 -6.24
CA LYS A 211 -19.48 10.86 -6.03
C LYS A 211 -18.89 9.50 -5.70
N GLU A 212 -19.66 8.68 -5.01
CA GLU A 212 -19.31 7.30 -4.69
C GLU A 212 -20.49 6.39 -5.04
N PHE A 213 -20.17 5.21 -5.57
CA PHE A 213 -21.14 4.20 -5.96
C PHE A 213 -20.75 2.87 -5.33
N THR A 214 -21.70 2.22 -4.68
CA THR A 214 -21.52 0.88 -4.10
C THR A 214 -22.59 -0.07 -4.62
N TRP A 215 -22.26 -1.36 -4.68
CA TRP A 215 -23.18 -2.45 -4.99
C TRP A 215 -22.69 -3.76 -4.36
N LYS A 216 -23.59 -4.75 -4.25
CA LYS A 216 -23.24 -6.08 -3.77
C LYS A 216 -22.49 -6.87 -4.83
N LYS A 217 -21.53 -7.71 -4.41
CA LYS A 217 -20.67 -8.50 -5.30
C LYS A 217 -21.48 -9.34 -6.30
N GLU A 218 -22.54 -9.98 -5.83
CA GLU A 218 -23.37 -10.89 -6.62
C GLU A 218 -24.00 -10.17 -7.82
N LYS A 219 -24.37 -8.90 -7.66
CA LYS A 219 -24.95 -8.11 -8.76
C LYS A 219 -23.99 -7.92 -9.93
N PHE A 220 -22.70 -7.77 -9.65
CA PHE A 220 -21.69 -7.70 -10.68
C PHE A 220 -21.45 -9.10 -11.28
N GLU A 221 -21.44 -10.14 -10.46
CA GLU A 221 -21.23 -11.52 -10.92
C GLU A 221 -22.39 -12.11 -11.74
N GLU A 222 -23.59 -11.53 -11.66
CA GLU A 222 -24.72 -11.94 -12.50
C GLU A 222 -24.53 -11.55 -13.97
N SER A 223 -23.94 -10.38 -14.25
CA SER A 223 -23.97 -9.81 -15.61
C SER A 223 -22.67 -9.16 -16.08
N GLY A 224 -21.69 -8.94 -15.19
CA GLY A 224 -20.50 -8.12 -15.44
C GLY A 224 -20.79 -6.61 -15.54
N THR A 225 -22.05 -6.18 -15.39
CA THR A 225 -22.46 -4.81 -15.66
C THR A 225 -23.25 -4.21 -14.51
N ILE A 226 -23.01 -2.91 -14.25
CA ILE A 226 -23.75 -2.12 -13.26
C ILE A 226 -24.23 -0.85 -13.91
N SER A 227 -25.50 -0.51 -13.71
CA SER A 227 -26.10 0.73 -14.20
C SER A 227 -26.56 1.60 -13.02
N LYS A 228 -26.19 2.89 -13.06
CA LYS A 228 -26.59 3.90 -12.07
C LYS A 228 -27.34 5.03 -12.80
N PRO A 229 -28.66 4.91 -12.96
CA PRO A 229 -29.46 5.92 -13.63
C PRO A 229 -29.67 7.15 -12.75
N LYS A 230 -30.06 8.27 -13.38
CA LYS A 230 -30.59 9.48 -12.72
C LYS A 230 -29.67 10.10 -11.65
N GLN A 231 -28.38 10.19 -11.95
CA GLN A 231 -27.41 10.77 -11.02
C GLN A 231 -27.32 12.29 -11.19
N SER A 232 -27.21 12.99 -10.06
CA SER A 232 -26.81 14.41 -10.02
C SER A 232 -25.31 14.58 -9.79
N ILE A 233 -24.69 15.56 -10.43
CA ILE A 233 -23.35 16.09 -10.11
C ILE A 233 -23.33 17.62 -10.22
N PRO A 234 -22.33 18.31 -9.65
CA PRO A 234 -22.21 19.76 -9.77
C PRO A 234 -22.20 20.26 -11.23
N VAL A 235 -22.82 21.42 -11.47
CA VAL A 235 -22.94 22.06 -12.80
C VAL A 235 -21.61 22.34 -13.47
N LYS A 236 -20.51 22.48 -12.68
CA LYS A 236 -19.16 22.63 -13.21
C LYS A 236 -18.70 21.45 -14.09
N TYR A 237 -19.35 20.29 -13.98
CA TYR A 237 -19.09 19.10 -14.78
C TYR A 237 -20.05 18.91 -15.96
N LYS A 238 -20.85 19.92 -16.33
CA LYS A 238 -21.79 19.85 -17.48
C LYS A 238 -21.12 19.49 -18.81
N ASP A 239 -19.86 19.91 -18.96
CA ASP A 239 -19.01 19.67 -20.12
C ASP A 239 -18.08 18.47 -19.86
N LEU A 240 -18.68 17.37 -19.41
CA LEU A 240 -17.98 16.15 -19.01
C LEU A 240 -17.09 15.61 -20.14
N LYS A 241 -15.85 15.32 -19.79
CA LYS A 241 -14.82 14.64 -20.61
C LYS A 241 -14.34 13.37 -19.91
N GLU A 242 -13.76 12.45 -20.66
CA GLU A 242 -13.25 11.17 -20.15
C GLU A 242 -12.25 11.35 -19.01
N ASP A 243 -11.47 12.44 -19.05
CA ASP A 243 -10.42 12.72 -18.08
C ASP A 243 -10.87 13.67 -16.95
N THR A 244 -12.18 13.92 -16.79
CA THR A 244 -12.71 14.85 -15.76
C THR A 244 -12.45 14.32 -14.34
N PHE A 245 -12.50 13.00 -14.16
CA PHE A 245 -12.42 12.38 -12.85
C PHE A 245 -11.20 11.47 -12.72
N LYS A 246 -10.62 11.44 -11.52
CA LYS A 246 -9.83 10.30 -11.07
C LYS A 246 -10.80 9.23 -10.55
N ILE A 247 -10.63 8.00 -11.02
CA ILE A 247 -11.48 6.85 -10.68
C ILE A 247 -10.73 5.97 -9.69
N GLU A 248 -11.35 5.65 -8.55
CA GLU A 248 -10.85 4.66 -7.59
C GLU A 248 -11.88 3.53 -7.49
N VAL A 249 -11.44 2.27 -7.53
CA VAL A 249 -12.29 1.08 -7.58
C VAL A 249 -11.89 0.14 -6.46
N PHE A 250 -12.87 -0.44 -5.75
CA PHE A 250 -12.60 -1.33 -4.63
C PHE A 250 -13.44 -2.61 -4.70
N ASN A 251 -12.92 -3.67 -4.10
CA ASN A 251 -13.63 -4.93 -3.88
C ASN A 251 -14.42 -4.92 -2.56
N GLU A 252 -15.14 -6.00 -2.26
CA GLU A 252 -15.96 -6.13 -1.04
C GLU A 252 -15.15 -6.05 0.26
N SER A 253 -13.87 -6.45 0.22
CA SER A 253 -12.93 -6.30 1.34
C SER A 253 -12.35 -4.88 1.45
N ASN A 254 -12.86 -3.93 0.66
CA ASN A 254 -12.42 -2.55 0.58
C ASN A 254 -10.96 -2.36 0.14
N GLN A 255 -10.42 -3.34 -0.58
CA GLN A 255 -9.09 -3.26 -1.18
C GLN A 255 -9.18 -2.53 -2.52
N SER A 256 -8.20 -1.67 -2.82
CA SER A 256 -8.13 -0.98 -4.12
C SER A 256 -7.83 -1.98 -5.23
N ILE A 257 -8.57 -1.89 -6.32
CA ILE A 257 -8.42 -2.71 -7.53
C ILE A 257 -8.51 -1.83 -8.78
N ASP A 258 -7.99 -0.60 -8.70
CA ASP A 258 -8.04 0.40 -9.78
C ASP A 258 -7.43 -0.11 -11.10
N ASP A 259 -6.56 -1.12 -11.02
CA ASP A 259 -5.94 -1.79 -12.17
C ASP A 259 -6.94 -2.53 -13.06
N VAL A 260 -8.15 -2.81 -12.56
CA VAL A 260 -9.23 -3.40 -13.35
C VAL A 260 -9.87 -2.39 -14.30
N VAL A 261 -9.65 -1.08 -14.14
CA VAL A 261 -10.20 -0.09 -15.10
C VAL A 261 -9.47 -0.21 -16.44
N GLU A 262 -10.22 -0.55 -17.48
CA GLU A 262 -9.70 -0.65 -18.84
C GLU A 262 -9.76 0.69 -19.56
N GLU A 263 -10.91 1.34 -19.48
CA GLU A 263 -11.24 2.49 -20.31
C GLU A 263 -12.36 3.30 -19.67
N VAL A 264 -12.34 4.61 -19.85
CA VAL A 264 -13.43 5.52 -19.45
C VAL A 264 -13.97 6.20 -20.69
N LYS A 265 -15.27 6.05 -20.94
CA LYS A 265 -15.97 6.67 -22.08
C LYS A 265 -16.97 7.69 -21.59
N VAL A 266 -17.08 8.80 -22.31
CA VAL A 266 -18.14 9.79 -22.11
C VAL A 266 -18.98 9.93 -23.36
N VAL A 267 -20.30 9.81 -23.20
CA VAL A 267 -21.26 10.10 -24.26
C VAL A 267 -22.07 11.33 -23.90
N ASN A 268 -21.99 12.34 -24.76
CA ASN A 268 -22.72 13.59 -24.66
C ASN A 268 -23.91 13.56 -25.64
N ALA A 269 -25.09 13.13 -25.17
CA ALA A 269 -26.30 13.03 -26.00
C ALA A 269 -27.41 13.95 -25.48
N GLY A 270 -27.46 15.18 -26.01
CA GLY A 270 -28.44 16.19 -25.59
C GLY A 270 -28.31 16.55 -24.10
N LYS A 271 -29.39 16.37 -23.33
CA LYS A 271 -29.43 16.64 -21.88
C LYS A 271 -28.88 15.48 -21.02
N MET A 272 -28.64 14.31 -21.61
CA MET A 272 -28.09 13.15 -20.89
C MET A 272 -26.58 13.04 -21.12
N LYS A 273 -25.86 12.84 -20.02
CA LYS A 273 -24.41 12.73 -19.98
C LYS A 273 -24.07 11.39 -19.36
N ASN A 274 -23.48 10.49 -20.15
CA ASN A 274 -23.17 9.14 -19.70
C ASN A 274 -21.67 9.02 -19.48
N LEU A 275 -21.29 8.49 -18.32
CA LEU A 275 -19.93 8.06 -18.02
C LEU A 275 -19.93 6.54 -17.91
N THR A 276 -19.14 5.88 -18.74
CA THR A 276 -18.95 4.43 -18.69
C THR A 276 -17.52 4.14 -18.27
N ILE A 277 -17.35 3.31 -17.25
CA ILE A 277 -16.07 2.82 -16.77
C ILE A 277 -16.02 1.33 -17.11
N ASN A 278 -15.22 0.95 -18.10
CA ASN A 278 -15.03 -0.44 -18.50
C ASN A 278 -14.04 -1.12 -17.56
N PHE A 279 -14.33 -2.36 -17.19
CA PHE A 279 -13.51 -3.19 -16.33
C PHE A 279 -12.94 -4.38 -17.10
N LYS A 280 -11.65 -4.66 -16.91
CA LYS A 280 -10.98 -5.87 -17.39
C LYS A 280 -11.46 -7.06 -16.58
N THR A 281 -12.00 -8.06 -17.27
CA THR A 281 -12.37 -9.33 -16.67
C THR A 281 -12.26 -10.44 -17.70
N ASP A 282 -11.85 -11.61 -17.24
CA ASP A 282 -11.74 -12.81 -18.08
C ASP A 282 -13.10 -13.53 -18.24
N LYS A 283 -14.12 -13.12 -17.47
CA LYS A 283 -15.40 -13.84 -17.35
C LYS A 283 -16.48 -13.35 -18.31
N TYR A 284 -16.47 -12.08 -18.70
CA TYR A 284 -17.54 -11.48 -19.51
C TYR A 284 -16.96 -10.75 -20.72
N ALA A 285 -17.66 -10.82 -21.85
CA ALA A 285 -17.27 -10.12 -23.08
C ALA A 285 -17.39 -8.59 -22.97
N ALA A 286 -18.22 -8.09 -22.06
CA ALA A 286 -18.33 -6.69 -21.71
C ALA A 286 -18.52 -6.56 -20.20
N SER A 287 -17.75 -5.68 -19.56
CA SER A 287 -17.91 -5.40 -18.13
C SER A 287 -17.70 -3.95 -17.84
N TYR A 288 -18.67 -3.32 -17.18
CA TYR A 288 -18.66 -1.89 -17.00
C TYR A 288 -19.60 -1.40 -15.90
N LEU A 289 -19.27 -0.22 -15.37
CA LEU A 289 -20.20 0.65 -14.66
C LEU A 289 -20.66 1.75 -15.62
N MET A 290 -21.97 1.86 -15.86
CA MET A 290 -22.57 2.93 -16.65
C MET A 290 -23.36 3.87 -15.75
N ILE A 291 -23.01 5.16 -15.79
CA ILE A 291 -23.59 6.20 -14.95
C ILE A 291 -24.29 7.21 -15.85
N PHE A 292 -25.58 7.44 -15.59
CA PHE A 292 -26.36 8.44 -16.32
C PHE A 292 -26.52 9.68 -15.46
N PHE A 293 -25.83 10.76 -15.81
CA PHE A 293 -26.05 12.06 -15.19
C PHE A 293 -27.22 12.76 -15.90
N THR A 294 -28.30 12.99 -15.15
CA THR A 294 -29.52 13.62 -15.64
C THR A 294 -29.82 14.96 -14.99
N ASN A 295 -29.06 15.34 -13.96
CA ASN A 295 -29.20 16.61 -13.26
C ASN A 295 -27.82 17.23 -12.99
N PHE A 296 -27.71 18.54 -13.21
CA PHE A 296 -26.49 19.31 -13.00
C PHE A 296 -26.82 20.45 -12.05
N GLU A 297 -26.46 20.26 -10.79
CA GLU A 297 -26.87 21.14 -9.71
C GLU A 297 -25.91 22.33 -9.66
N GLU A 298 -26.44 23.56 -9.74
CA GLU A 298 -25.66 24.74 -9.39
C GLU A 298 -25.21 24.55 -7.94
N GLN A 299 -23.90 24.59 -7.67
CA GLN A 299 -23.47 24.78 -6.31
C GLN A 299 -24.09 26.11 -5.86
N GLU A 300 -24.95 26.08 -4.84
CA GLU A 300 -25.25 27.31 -4.11
C GLU A 300 -23.90 27.94 -3.78
N LYS A 301 -23.68 29.16 -4.27
CA LYS A 301 -22.48 29.94 -3.98
C LYS A 301 -22.30 29.96 -2.46
N SER A 302 -21.42 29.12 -1.93
CA SER A 302 -20.72 29.46 -0.72
C SER A 302 -19.93 30.71 -1.07
N VAL A 303 -20.31 31.83 -0.46
CA VAL A 303 -19.62 33.11 -0.56
C VAL A 303 -18.19 32.87 -0.06
N ASN A 304 -17.27 32.62 -0.98
CA ASN A 304 -15.85 32.57 -0.69
C ASN A 304 -15.32 33.99 -0.68
N GLU A 305 -15.09 34.52 0.51
CA GLU A 305 -13.98 35.44 0.77
C GLU A 305 -13.59 35.35 2.25
N LYS A 306 -12.68 34.42 2.56
CA LYS A 306 -11.42 34.64 3.30
C LYS A 306 -10.69 33.32 3.53
N GLN A 307 -9.37 33.40 3.44
CA GLN A 307 -8.42 32.28 3.49
C GLN A 307 -8.54 31.45 4.77
N GLY A 308 -8.57 30.13 4.56
CA GLY A 308 -8.17 29.10 5.53
C GLY A 308 -9.28 28.57 6.43
N ASN A 309 -9.86 27.40 6.08
CA ASN A 309 -10.03 26.32 7.06
C ASN A 309 -10.52 25.00 6.43
N SER A 310 -10.10 23.89 7.03
CA SER A 310 -10.37 22.52 6.58
C SER A 310 -11.77 22.08 7.03
N GLN A 311 -12.72 21.92 6.12
CA GLN A 311 -13.97 21.20 6.42
C GLN A 311 -13.65 19.73 6.76
N VAL A 312 -13.98 19.29 7.97
CA VAL A 312 -13.74 17.91 8.43
C VAL A 312 -15.02 17.08 8.31
N ASN A 313 -14.91 15.94 7.62
CA ASN A 313 -16.01 14.99 7.45
C ASN A 313 -15.97 13.91 8.53
N TYR A 314 -17.10 13.67 9.17
CA TYR A 314 -17.29 12.58 10.13
C TYR A 314 -18.33 11.59 9.61
N PHE A 315 -18.13 10.31 9.92
CA PHE A 315 -18.98 9.23 9.44
C PHE A 315 -19.56 8.49 10.62
N GLY A 316 -20.84 8.13 10.51
CA GLY A 316 -21.53 7.42 11.57
C GLY A 316 -22.50 6.40 11.01
N GLU A 317 -22.66 5.31 11.77
CA GLU A 317 -23.49 4.18 11.38
C GLU A 317 -24.32 3.71 12.57
N ALA A 318 -25.62 3.51 12.36
CA ALA A 318 -26.52 3.00 13.38
C ALA A 318 -27.50 1.97 12.81
N PRO A 319 -27.88 0.95 13.59
CA PRO A 319 -28.90 0.01 13.16
C PRO A 319 -30.24 0.73 12.99
N CYS A 320 -31.00 0.33 11.96
CA CYS A 320 -32.39 0.67 11.75
C CYS A 320 -33.18 -0.63 11.88
N GLU A 321 -33.61 -0.91 13.10
CA GLU A 321 -34.21 -2.19 13.49
C GLU A 321 -35.64 -1.98 14.01
N ASP A 322 -36.57 -2.72 13.41
CA ASP A 322 -37.94 -2.89 13.90
C ASP A 322 -38.43 -4.24 13.38
N ILE A 323 -38.62 -5.18 14.30
CA ILE A 323 -38.98 -6.57 13.99
C ILE A 323 -40.38 -6.65 13.37
N ILE A 324 -41.29 -5.75 13.74
CA ILE A 324 -42.67 -5.73 13.26
C ILE A 324 -42.72 -5.11 11.86
N ALA A 325 -42.00 -4.00 11.65
CA ALA A 325 -41.92 -3.32 10.37
C ALA A 325 -40.91 -3.93 9.38
N LYS A 326 -40.21 -5.01 9.79
CA LYS A 326 -39.14 -5.70 9.02
C LYS A 326 -37.99 -4.76 8.63
N PHE A 327 -37.70 -3.75 9.44
CA PHE A 327 -36.47 -2.97 9.29
C PHE A 327 -35.30 -3.78 9.83
N ASN A 328 -34.33 -4.05 8.98
CA ASN A 328 -33.07 -4.67 9.34
C ASN A 328 -31.98 -4.19 8.37
N PHE A 329 -31.54 -2.95 8.56
CA PHE A 329 -30.44 -2.37 7.78
C PHE A 329 -29.62 -1.39 8.64
N THR A 330 -28.41 -1.07 8.20
CA THR A 330 -27.53 -0.12 8.89
C THR A 330 -27.59 1.23 8.22
N GLN A 331 -28.18 2.24 8.87
CA GLN A 331 -28.20 3.61 8.42
C GLN A 331 -26.81 4.24 8.53
N LYS A 332 -26.33 4.84 7.46
CA LYS A 332 -25.01 5.48 7.34
C LYS A 332 -25.17 6.96 7.02
N VAL A 333 -24.41 7.81 7.68
CA VAL A 333 -24.43 9.25 7.44
C VAL A 333 -23.02 9.81 7.30
N LYS A 334 -22.92 10.88 6.52
CA LYS A 334 -21.78 11.77 6.48
C LYS A 334 -22.20 13.09 7.11
N VAL A 335 -21.43 13.54 8.10
CA VAL A 335 -21.66 14.79 8.84
C VAL A 335 -20.50 15.72 8.56
N VAL A 336 -20.80 16.92 8.08
CA VAL A 336 -19.84 18.01 7.93
C VAL A 336 -20.02 18.95 9.12
N VAL A 337 -18.92 19.24 9.82
CA VAL A 337 -18.91 20.11 11.00
C VAL A 337 -18.03 21.31 10.69
N GLY A 338 -18.57 22.50 10.93
CA GLY A 338 -17.84 23.76 10.79
C GLY A 338 -16.87 24.00 11.93
N ASP A 339 -16.07 25.06 11.81
CA ASP A 339 -15.03 25.40 12.78
C ASP A 339 -15.60 25.78 14.16
N ASP A 340 -16.85 26.26 14.21
CA ASP A 340 -17.57 26.57 15.44
C ASP A 340 -18.08 25.32 16.18
N GLY A 341 -17.78 24.13 15.65
CA GLY A 341 -18.18 22.85 16.21
C GLY A 341 -19.61 22.43 15.90
N ARG A 342 -20.34 23.20 15.07
CA ARG A 342 -21.73 22.90 14.70
C ARG A 342 -21.82 22.20 13.34
N ILE A 343 -22.87 21.41 13.17
CA ILE A 343 -23.15 20.70 11.93
C ILE A 343 -23.49 21.71 10.82
N GLU A 344 -22.78 21.63 9.71
CA GLU A 344 -23.09 22.37 8.48
C GLU A 344 -24.04 21.57 7.58
N SER A 345 -23.84 20.25 7.50
CA SER A 345 -24.70 19.35 6.73
C SER A 345 -24.65 17.91 7.21
N VAL A 346 -25.73 17.17 6.95
CA VAL A 346 -25.82 15.72 7.08
C VAL A 346 -26.35 15.17 5.77
N THR A 347 -25.68 14.17 5.22
CA THR A 347 -26.12 13.47 4.01
C THR A 347 -26.15 11.96 4.24
N ASP A 348 -26.95 11.24 3.45
CA ASP A 348 -26.81 9.79 3.37
C ASP A 348 -25.40 9.40 2.93
N ASN A 349 -24.91 8.28 3.45
CA ASN A 349 -23.60 7.74 3.08
C ASN A 349 -23.72 6.32 2.53
N ASN A 350 -24.44 6.18 1.41
CA ASN A 350 -24.63 4.92 0.69
C ASN A 350 -25.25 3.81 1.53
N THR A 351 -26.30 4.14 2.28
CA THR A 351 -27.03 3.14 3.09
C THR A 351 -27.76 2.16 2.17
N ASP A 352 -27.46 0.87 2.27
CA ASP A 352 -28.24 -0.20 1.63
C ASP A 352 -29.48 -0.51 2.46
N ARG A 353 -30.64 -0.10 1.97
CA ARG A 353 -31.93 -0.23 2.66
C ARG A 353 -32.77 -1.40 2.13
N GLY A 354 -32.39 -1.97 0.99
CA GLY A 354 -33.28 -2.81 0.19
C GLY A 354 -34.49 -2.04 -0.37
N SER A 355 -35.20 -2.65 -1.33
CA SER A 355 -36.36 -2.05 -2.01
C SER A 355 -37.53 -1.78 -1.06
N GLN A 356 -37.75 -2.68 -0.09
CA GLN A 356 -38.85 -2.57 0.87
C GLN A 356 -38.72 -1.35 1.79
N ASN A 357 -37.49 -0.99 2.19
CA ASN A 357 -37.29 0.10 3.16
C ASN A 357 -36.95 1.45 2.50
N ALA A 358 -36.71 1.47 1.19
CA ALA A 358 -36.42 2.69 0.44
C ALA A 358 -37.55 3.73 0.54
N ILE A 359 -38.81 3.30 0.64
CA ILE A 359 -39.96 4.22 0.74
C ILE A 359 -39.89 5.08 2.01
N TYR A 360 -39.49 4.51 3.14
CA TYR A 360 -39.38 5.23 4.41
C TYR A 360 -38.21 6.22 4.41
N TRP A 361 -37.16 5.92 3.64
CA TRP A 361 -36.10 6.87 3.38
C TRP A 361 -36.58 8.03 2.51
N THR A 362 -37.32 7.76 1.42
CA THR A 362 -37.89 8.82 0.59
C THR A 362 -38.82 9.74 1.40
N VAL A 363 -39.63 9.17 2.29
CA VAL A 363 -40.47 9.94 3.22
C VAL A 363 -39.60 10.80 4.15
N TYR A 364 -38.54 10.23 4.72
CA TYR A 364 -37.61 10.93 5.60
C TYR A 364 -36.87 12.08 4.89
N GLU A 365 -36.29 11.81 3.73
CA GLU A 365 -35.44 12.72 2.96
C GLU A 365 -36.24 13.91 2.40
N ASN A 366 -37.44 13.64 1.89
CA ASN A 366 -38.30 14.67 1.32
C ASN A 366 -39.01 15.53 2.38
N HIS A 367 -38.98 15.12 3.64
CA HIS A 367 -39.60 15.90 4.71
C HIS A 367 -38.74 17.12 5.06
N GLU A 368 -39.37 18.26 5.35
CA GLU A 368 -38.69 19.50 5.73
C GLU A 368 -37.78 19.29 6.95
N ASN A 369 -38.21 18.44 7.88
CA ASN A 369 -37.49 17.99 9.07
C ASN A 369 -36.70 16.67 8.89
N GLY A 370 -36.28 16.32 7.67
CA GLY A 370 -35.46 15.15 7.39
C GLY A 370 -34.02 15.32 7.88
N LEU A 371 -33.10 15.49 6.95
CA LEU A 371 -31.67 15.75 7.23
C LEU A 371 -31.38 17.21 7.59
N LYS A 372 -32.21 18.14 7.11
CA LYS A 372 -31.97 19.58 7.27
C LYS A 372 -32.01 20.05 8.72
N LYS A 373 -32.79 19.37 9.58
CA LYS A 373 -32.94 19.72 11.01
C LYS A 373 -31.67 19.62 11.84
N TYR A 374 -30.64 18.93 11.34
CA TYR A 374 -29.36 18.80 12.04
C TYR A 374 -28.46 20.02 11.86
N LYS A 375 -28.68 20.83 10.81
CA LYS A 375 -27.86 22.01 10.54
C LYS A 375 -27.90 22.98 11.72
N GLY A 376 -26.73 23.48 12.12
CA GLY A 376 -26.56 24.40 13.25
C GLY A 376 -26.62 23.74 14.63
N LYS A 377 -26.78 22.42 14.75
CA LYS A 377 -26.73 21.71 16.03
C LYS A 377 -25.31 21.22 16.32
N ASP A 378 -24.96 21.12 17.60
CA ASP A 378 -23.78 20.41 18.11
C ASP A 378 -24.20 19.04 18.68
N LEU A 379 -23.26 18.30 19.29
CA LEU A 379 -23.53 16.97 19.86
C LEU A 379 -24.68 16.98 20.88
N ASP A 380 -24.69 17.97 21.77
CA ASP A 380 -25.73 18.08 22.80
C ASP A 380 -27.08 18.46 22.17
N GLY A 381 -27.07 19.36 21.18
CA GLY A 381 -28.23 19.73 20.40
C GLY A 381 -28.84 18.56 19.61
N VAL A 382 -28.02 17.60 19.14
CA VAL A 382 -28.50 16.37 18.49
C VAL A 382 -29.00 15.35 19.52
N LYS A 383 -28.32 15.19 20.66
CA LYS A 383 -28.76 14.31 21.76
C LYS A 383 -30.09 14.74 22.37
N ALA A 384 -30.38 16.03 22.39
CA ALA A 384 -31.63 16.59 22.91
C ALA A 384 -32.83 16.44 21.96
N MET A 385 -32.63 15.99 20.70
CA MET A 385 -33.72 15.82 19.75
C MET A 385 -34.65 14.67 20.13
N LYS A 386 -35.95 14.88 19.94
CA LYS A 386 -37.01 13.90 20.22
C LYS A 386 -37.45 13.22 18.93
N THR A 387 -36.74 12.16 18.53
CA THR A 387 -37.02 11.40 17.30
C THR A 387 -37.69 10.05 17.55
N ASP A 388 -38.05 9.77 18.79
CA ASP A 388 -38.86 8.63 19.20
C ASP A 388 -40.31 8.76 18.69
N LYS A 389 -41.13 7.76 19.01
CA LYS A 389 -42.54 7.74 18.61
C LYS A 389 -43.24 8.97 19.21
N ASP A 390 -43.93 9.74 18.37
CA ASP A 390 -44.60 11.00 18.71
C ASP A 390 -43.64 12.17 19.07
N GLY A 391 -42.33 11.98 18.89
CA GLY A 391 -41.34 13.03 19.08
C GLY A 391 -41.46 14.13 18.00
N VAL A 392 -41.36 15.39 18.41
CA VAL A 392 -41.51 16.57 17.53
C VAL A 392 -40.45 16.65 16.43
N ASP A 393 -39.28 16.04 16.65
CA ASP A 393 -38.21 15.96 15.66
C ASP A 393 -38.32 14.70 14.80
N SER A 394 -39.31 13.83 15.04
CA SER A 394 -39.53 12.63 14.25
C SER A 394 -40.27 12.96 12.95
N VAL A 395 -39.90 12.30 11.86
CA VAL A 395 -40.67 12.39 10.61
C VAL A 395 -41.82 11.38 10.67
N SER A 396 -43.05 11.88 10.50
CA SER A 396 -44.24 11.02 10.45
C SER A 396 -44.15 10.04 9.29
N GLY A 397 -44.46 8.77 9.55
CA GLY A 397 -44.25 7.69 8.59
C GLY A 397 -42.79 7.27 8.40
N ALA A 398 -41.82 7.85 9.12
CA ALA A 398 -40.41 7.48 9.07
C ALA A 398 -39.72 7.58 10.45
N THR A 399 -40.43 7.20 11.51
CA THR A 399 -39.98 7.34 12.90
C THR A 399 -38.75 6.48 13.20
N VAL A 400 -38.74 5.21 12.75
CA VAL A 400 -37.58 4.31 12.95
C VAL A 400 -36.35 4.85 12.20
N THR A 401 -36.54 5.32 10.96
CA THR A 401 -35.50 6.00 10.18
C THR A 401 -35.00 7.26 10.90
N SER A 402 -35.90 8.06 11.48
CA SER A 402 -35.56 9.28 12.20
C SER A 402 -34.64 9.01 13.39
N LYS A 403 -34.97 7.99 14.19
CA LYS A 403 -34.15 7.53 15.32
C LYS A 403 -32.79 7.00 14.87
N SER A 404 -32.78 6.16 13.83
CA SER A 404 -31.54 5.58 13.31
C SER A 404 -30.58 6.65 12.76
N VAL A 405 -31.09 7.64 12.02
CA VAL A 405 -30.30 8.77 11.53
C VAL A 405 -29.76 9.60 12.70
N GLN A 406 -30.57 9.89 13.73
CA GLN A 406 -30.09 10.62 14.91
C GLN A 406 -28.91 9.89 15.57
N GLN A 407 -29.02 8.58 15.80
CA GLN A 407 -27.95 7.78 16.39
C GLN A 407 -26.69 7.73 15.52
N ALA A 408 -26.85 7.65 14.20
CA ALA A 408 -25.73 7.68 13.26
C ALA A 408 -25.01 9.04 13.31
N VAL A 409 -25.75 10.16 13.40
CA VAL A 409 -25.18 11.50 13.56
C VAL A 409 -24.45 11.64 14.91
N ILE A 410 -25.01 11.12 16.00
CA ILE A 410 -24.35 11.11 17.31
C ILE A 410 -23.02 10.38 17.25
N LYS A 411 -22.97 9.16 16.68
CA LYS A 411 -21.73 8.39 16.55
C LYS A 411 -20.69 9.10 15.68
N ALA A 412 -21.11 9.76 14.61
CA ALA A 412 -20.22 10.57 13.78
C ALA A 412 -19.57 11.68 14.62
N LEU A 413 -20.36 12.42 15.41
CA LEU A 413 -19.88 13.49 16.27
C LEU A 413 -19.06 12.99 17.48
N GLU A 414 -19.33 11.81 18.01
CA GLU A 414 -18.53 11.22 19.10
C GLU A 414 -17.15 10.76 18.59
N SER A 415 -17.06 10.29 17.34
CA SER A 415 -15.78 9.94 16.70
C SER A 415 -14.83 11.15 16.55
N LYS A 416 -15.38 12.38 16.48
CA LYS A 416 -14.61 13.64 16.55
C LYS A 416 -13.92 13.79 17.91
N ASN A 417 -14.63 13.52 19.00
CA ASN A 417 -14.15 13.76 20.36
C ASN A 417 -13.09 12.75 20.83
N GLN A 418 -12.94 11.62 20.13
CA GLN A 418 -11.89 10.63 20.41
C GLN A 418 -10.53 10.96 19.77
N LYS A 419 -10.48 11.88 18.78
CA LYS A 419 -9.23 12.33 18.15
C LYS A 419 -8.58 13.55 18.83
N ASN A 420 -9.25 14.13 19.83
CA ASN A 420 -8.80 15.31 20.59
C ASN A 420 -8.45 14.98 22.06
N LYS A 421 -8.32 13.70 22.41
CA LYS A 421 -7.68 13.20 23.64
C LYS A 421 -6.44 12.42 23.23
#